data_AF-A0A2M7CN39-F1
#
_entry.id   AF-A0A2M7CN39-F1
#
_cell.length_a   1.000
_cell.length_b   1.000
_cell.length_c   1.000
_cell.angle_alpha   90.00
_cell.angle_beta   90.00
_cell.angle_gamma   90.00
#
_symmetry.space_group_name_H-M   'P 1'
#
loop_
_entity.id
_entity.type
_entity.pdbx_description
1 polymer ?
#
loop_
_entity_poly.entity_id
_entity_poly.type
_entity_poly.pdbx_seq_one_letter_code
_entity_poly.pdbx_strand_id
1 'polypeptide(L)'
;MKLSFSSPFTRLTFAAMLATFAATVAGRLVTLCRAAADCVGWPLCAPVDRLDWLALGHRLTVGLAIGMMLWLLRTAWRHYREESVLLPLTTVVTTLYFGQALIGATQVSTGYPLHLRVLHALTAVSLWIGLAALAYVSVARAPTPRDYPAVGFRPRFKDFLTLTKPVVVLLLLATTITVLVAGWGGWPPFNLVLWTLLGGALAAGGSSALN
;
A
#
# COMPACT_ATOMS: atom_id res chain seq x y z
N MET A 1 -18.35 -7.08 26.09
CA MET A 1 -17.53 -7.43 24.91
C MET A 1 -16.48 -8.43 25.36
N LYS A 2 -16.40 -9.63 24.77
CA LYS A 2 -15.32 -10.59 25.10
C LYS A 2 -14.13 -10.30 24.18
N LEU A 3 -13.07 -9.71 24.73
CA LEU A 3 -11.82 -9.49 24.00
C LEU A 3 -11.15 -10.85 23.76
N SER A 4 -10.77 -11.15 22.51
CA SER A 4 -10.09 -12.41 22.17
C SER A 4 -8.86 -12.14 21.32
N PHE A 5 -7.69 -12.53 21.83
CA PHE A 5 -6.41 -12.42 21.12
C PHE A 5 -6.07 -13.66 20.28
N SER A 6 -6.87 -14.71 20.40
CA SER A 6 -6.55 -16.03 19.85
C SER A 6 -6.93 -16.19 18.38
N SER A 7 -7.68 -15.25 17.79
CA SER A 7 -8.11 -15.38 16.39
C SER A 7 -6.90 -15.35 15.44
N PRO A 8 -6.88 -16.16 14.36
CA PRO A 8 -5.76 -16.18 13.42
C PRO A 8 -5.58 -14.82 12.74
N PHE A 9 -6.67 -14.10 12.46
CA PHE A 9 -6.63 -12.76 11.90
C PHE A 9 -6.01 -11.73 12.87
N THR A 10 -6.37 -11.80 14.14
CA THR A 10 -5.80 -10.94 15.20
C THR A 10 -4.30 -11.17 15.31
N ARG A 11 -3.84 -12.43 15.37
CA ARG A 11 -2.42 -12.77 15.40
C ARG A 11 -1.66 -12.22 14.19
N LEU A 12 -2.23 -12.36 13.00
CA LEU A 12 -1.64 -11.82 11.77
C LEU A 12 -1.59 -10.28 11.78
N THR A 13 -2.62 -9.62 12.31
CA THR A 13 -2.66 -8.16 12.48
C THR A 13 -1.53 -7.70 13.41
N PHE A 14 -1.34 -8.36 14.55
CA PHE A 14 -0.22 -8.05 15.46
C PHE A 14 1.15 -8.35 14.84
N ALA A 15 1.28 -9.42 14.06
CA ALA A 15 2.53 -9.71 13.34
C ALA A 15 2.87 -8.62 12.30
N ALA A 16 1.88 -8.15 11.53
CA ALA A 16 2.06 -7.04 10.59
C ALA A 16 2.39 -5.72 11.31
N MET A 17 1.74 -5.46 12.46
CA MET A 17 2.03 -4.31 13.32
C MET A 17 3.46 -4.37 13.87
N LEU A 18 3.94 -5.55 14.30
CA LEU A 18 5.31 -5.75 14.75
C LEU A 18 6.35 -5.57 13.63
N ALA A 19 6.07 -6.08 12.42
CA ALA A 19 6.94 -5.84 11.27
C ALA A 19 7.02 -4.34 10.93
N THR A 20 5.90 -3.62 11.01
CA THR A 20 5.83 -2.16 10.83
C THR A 20 6.57 -1.41 11.95
N PHE A 21 6.50 -1.91 13.18
CA PHE A 21 7.30 -1.42 14.31
C PHE A 21 8.79 -1.51 14.02
N ALA A 22 9.26 -2.69 13.61
CA ALA A 22 10.66 -2.90 13.26
C ALA A 22 11.11 -1.95 12.13
N ALA A 23 10.30 -1.78 11.09
CA ALA A 23 10.58 -0.82 10.02
C ALA A 23 10.66 0.64 10.53
N THR A 24 9.77 1.03 11.45
CA THR A 24 9.75 2.36 12.05
C THR A 24 10.99 2.61 12.91
N VAL A 25 11.38 1.64 13.74
CA VAL A 25 12.59 1.71 14.58
C VAL A 25 13.84 1.79 13.69
N ALA A 26 13.95 0.91 12.69
CA ALA A 26 15.07 0.93 11.75
C ALA A 26 15.17 2.28 11.01
N GLY A 27 14.05 2.85 10.56
CA GLY A 27 14.04 4.16 9.90
C GLY A 27 14.44 5.31 10.83
N ARG A 28 14.04 5.25 12.10
CA ARG A 28 14.50 6.20 13.13
C ARG A 28 16.00 6.08 13.37
N LEU A 29 16.55 4.87 13.46
CA LEU A 29 18.00 4.65 13.60
C LEU A 29 18.77 5.22 12.41
N VAL A 30 18.30 5.00 11.17
CA VAL A 30 18.91 5.60 9.96
C VAL A 30 18.95 7.13 10.06
N THR A 31 17.89 7.75 10.56
CA THR A 31 17.82 9.21 10.71
C THR A 31 18.77 9.72 11.80
N LEU A 32 18.80 9.06 12.96
CA LEU A 32 19.63 9.47 14.10
C LEU A 32 21.13 9.29 13.82
N CYS A 33 21.49 8.21 13.16
CA CYS A 33 22.88 7.90 12.79
C CYS A 33 23.33 8.60 11.50
N ARG A 34 22.47 9.39 10.86
CA ARG A 34 22.72 10.03 9.54
C ARG A 34 23.15 9.05 8.44
N ALA A 35 22.70 7.81 8.52
CA ALA A 35 23.10 6.71 7.63
C ALA A 35 22.39 6.72 6.25
N ALA A 36 21.73 7.81 5.88
CA ALA A 36 20.92 7.90 4.67
C ALA A 36 21.71 8.37 3.43
N ALA A 37 22.87 8.99 3.62
CA ALA A 37 23.58 9.71 2.56
C ALA A 37 24.35 8.79 1.59
N ASP A 38 24.88 7.67 2.09
CA ASP A 38 25.92 6.91 1.38
C ASP A 38 25.39 5.63 0.68
N CYS A 39 24.19 5.17 1.05
CA CYS A 39 23.49 4.04 0.42
C CYS A 39 22.64 4.50 -0.80
N VAL A 40 23.32 4.93 -1.86
CA VAL A 40 22.71 5.41 -3.11
C VAL A 40 22.10 4.24 -3.91
N GLY A 41 20.84 4.40 -4.32
CA GLY A 41 20.10 3.40 -5.10
C GLY A 41 18.83 2.93 -4.41
N TRP A 42 17.88 2.39 -5.17
CA TRP A 42 16.65 1.78 -4.68
C TRP A 42 16.24 0.68 -5.67
N PRO A 43 15.74 -0.50 -5.22
CA PRO A 43 15.45 -0.88 -3.84
C PRO A 43 16.68 -1.29 -3.03
N LEU A 44 17.76 -1.66 -3.72
CA LEU A 44 19.03 -2.08 -3.12
C LEU A 44 20.08 -0.97 -3.25
N CYS A 45 21.11 -1.05 -2.41
CA CYS A 45 22.35 -0.28 -2.53
C CYS A 45 23.53 -1.23 -2.25
N ALA A 46 24.74 -0.85 -2.65
CA ALA A 46 25.96 -1.59 -2.34
C ALA A 46 26.61 -0.98 -1.08
N PRO A 47 26.40 -1.55 0.12
CA PRO A 47 26.94 -0.99 1.35
C PRO A 47 28.47 -1.14 1.38
N VAL A 48 29.17 -0.05 1.66
CA VAL A 48 30.63 -0.04 1.80
C VAL A 48 31.00 0.06 3.29
N ASP A 49 30.22 0.83 4.05
CA ASP A 49 30.43 1.05 5.48
C ASP A 49 29.37 0.37 6.35
N ARG A 50 29.67 0.25 7.65
CA ARG A 50 28.72 -0.34 8.65
C ARG A 50 27.40 0.42 8.75
N LEU A 51 27.42 1.74 8.51
CA LEU A 51 26.23 2.58 8.55
C LEU A 51 25.29 2.31 7.36
N ASP A 52 25.83 1.98 6.18
CA ASP A 52 25.02 1.69 4.98
C ASP A 52 24.13 0.46 5.18
N TRP A 53 24.62 -0.51 5.96
CA TRP A 53 23.83 -1.68 6.37
C TRP A 53 22.59 -1.32 7.18
N LEU A 54 22.58 -0.20 7.92
CA LEU A 54 21.38 0.30 8.60
C LEU A 54 20.33 0.78 7.60
N ALA A 55 20.75 1.51 6.56
CA ALA A 55 19.83 1.97 5.51
C ALA A 55 19.26 0.80 4.71
N LEU A 56 20.11 -0.16 4.31
CA LEU A 56 19.64 -1.38 3.66
C LEU A 56 18.74 -2.21 4.57
N GLY A 57 19.09 -2.35 5.86
CA GLY A 57 18.28 -3.05 6.86
C GLY A 57 16.90 -2.43 7.05
N HIS A 58 16.81 -1.10 7.07
CA HIS A 58 15.51 -0.41 7.06
C HIS A 58 14.68 -0.78 5.82
N ARG A 59 15.27 -0.78 4.62
CA ARG A 59 14.55 -1.16 3.39
C ARG A 59 14.10 -2.62 3.40
N LEU A 60 14.91 -3.53 3.93
CA LEU A 60 14.56 -4.95 4.09
C LEU A 60 13.40 -5.14 5.07
N THR A 61 13.40 -4.43 6.20
CA THR A 61 12.27 -4.45 7.15
C THR A 61 11.00 -3.86 6.56
N VAL A 62 11.10 -2.83 5.72
CA VAL A 62 9.97 -2.33 4.91
C VAL A 62 9.47 -3.42 3.97
N GLY A 63 10.33 -4.09 3.20
CA GLY A 63 9.95 -5.18 2.31
C GLY A 63 9.27 -6.35 3.02
N LEU A 64 9.77 -6.75 4.19
CA LEU A 64 9.12 -7.77 5.04
C LEU A 64 7.71 -7.34 5.44
N ALA A 65 7.55 -6.10 5.89
CA ALA A 65 6.25 -5.56 6.28
C ALA A 65 5.30 -5.41 5.07
N ILE A 66 5.77 -5.09 3.85
CA ILE A 66 4.97 -5.18 2.62
C ILE A 66 4.40 -6.60 2.47
N GLY A 67 5.24 -7.63 2.62
CA GLY A 67 4.82 -9.02 2.54
C GLY A 67 3.75 -9.38 3.59
N MET A 68 3.92 -8.92 4.83
CA MET A 68 2.94 -9.12 5.90
C MET A 68 1.62 -8.38 5.62
N MET A 69 1.66 -7.14 5.14
CA MET A 69 0.45 -6.37 4.78
C MET A 69 -0.31 -7.03 3.63
N LEU A 70 0.39 -7.50 2.59
CA LEU A 70 -0.22 -8.25 1.50
C LEU A 70 -0.85 -9.56 1.96
N TRP A 71 -0.19 -10.27 2.88
CA TRP A 71 -0.74 -11.49 3.46
C TRP A 71 -1.97 -11.20 4.32
N LEU A 72 -1.96 -10.13 5.12
CA LEU A 72 -3.10 -9.66 5.90
C LEU A 72 -4.28 -9.27 4.99
N LEU A 73 -4.05 -8.47 3.95
CA LEU A 73 -5.07 -8.08 2.98
C LEU A 73 -5.64 -9.29 2.23
N ARG A 74 -4.78 -10.20 1.78
CA ARG A 74 -5.21 -11.45 1.14
C ARG A 74 -6.09 -12.28 2.09
N THR A 75 -5.70 -12.39 3.36
CA THR A 75 -6.47 -13.13 4.37
C THR A 75 -7.81 -12.46 4.64
N ALA A 76 -7.83 -11.14 4.80
CA ALA A 76 -9.06 -10.35 4.94
C ALA A 76 -10.01 -10.59 3.75
N TRP A 77 -9.49 -10.52 2.52
CA TRP A 77 -10.31 -10.66 1.33
C TRP A 77 -10.75 -12.11 1.07
N ARG A 78 -9.97 -13.10 1.50
CA ARG A 78 -10.30 -14.52 1.33
C ARG A 78 -11.29 -15.03 2.37
N HIS A 79 -11.18 -14.59 3.62
CA HIS A 79 -11.94 -15.20 4.73
C HIS A 79 -12.87 -14.24 5.46
N TYR A 80 -12.72 -12.93 5.26
CA TYR A 80 -13.43 -11.88 5.99
C TYR A 80 -14.05 -10.83 5.05
N ARG A 81 -14.38 -11.21 3.80
CA ARG A 81 -14.87 -10.25 2.78
C ARG A 81 -16.23 -9.64 3.08
N GLU A 82 -17.03 -10.29 3.91
CA GLU A 82 -18.34 -9.80 4.37
C GLU A 82 -18.24 -8.99 5.67
N GLU A 83 -17.06 -8.90 6.29
CA GLU A 83 -16.84 -8.07 7.47
C GLU A 83 -16.76 -6.59 7.06
N SER A 84 -17.85 -5.86 7.32
CA SER A 84 -18.05 -4.47 6.89
C SER A 84 -17.05 -3.46 7.47
N VAL A 85 -16.28 -3.82 8.49
CA VAL A 85 -15.27 -2.94 9.11
C VAL A 85 -13.85 -3.44 8.89
N LEU A 86 -13.61 -4.75 9.03
CA LEU A 86 -12.26 -5.30 8.97
C LEU A 86 -11.66 -5.23 7.57
N LEU A 87 -12.43 -5.56 6.53
CA LEU A 87 -11.92 -5.51 5.16
C LEU A 87 -11.60 -4.06 4.72
N PRO A 88 -12.50 -3.05 4.89
CA PRO A 88 -12.18 -1.68 4.54
C PRO A 88 -10.99 -1.13 5.34
N LEU A 89 -10.94 -1.38 6.65
CA LEU A 89 -9.86 -0.89 7.50
C LEU A 89 -8.51 -1.53 7.13
N THR A 90 -8.49 -2.83 6.83
CA THR A 90 -7.30 -3.53 6.33
C THR A 90 -6.86 -2.98 4.97
N THR A 91 -7.80 -2.65 4.10
CA THR A 91 -7.52 -2.04 2.79
C THR A 91 -6.91 -0.65 2.96
N VAL A 92 -7.45 0.18 3.86
CA VAL A 92 -6.92 1.52 4.17
C VAL A 92 -5.50 1.45 4.71
N VAL A 93 -5.23 0.63 5.75
CA VAL A 93 -3.88 0.54 6.33
C VAL A 93 -2.86 -0.03 5.34
N THR A 94 -3.27 -1.02 4.53
CA THR A 94 -2.40 -1.57 3.49
C THR A 94 -2.07 -0.49 2.46
N THR A 95 -3.08 0.26 1.98
CA THR A 95 -2.88 1.37 1.03
C THR A 95 -1.95 2.45 1.59
N LEU A 96 -2.16 2.87 2.85
CA LEU A 96 -1.28 3.82 3.53
C LEU A 96 0.16 3.30 3.64
N TYR A 97 0.35 2.01 3.92
CA TYR A 97 1.66 1.37 4.00
C TYR A 97 2.39 1.37 2.65
N PHE A 98 1.69 1.01 1.56
CA PHE A 98 2.25 1.10 0.21
C PHE A 98 2.61 2.55 -0.15
N GLY A 99 1.77 3.51 0.24
CA GLY A 99 2.07 4.94 0.15
C GLY A 99 3.34 5.33 0.91
N GLN A 100 3.54 4.84 2.14
CA GLN A 100 4.78 5.06 2.90
C GLN A 100 6.01 4.58 2.14
N ALA A 101 5.96 3.34 1.64
CA ALA A 101 7.07 2.76 0.91
C ALA A 101 7.41 3.56 -0.35
N LEU A 102 6.40 4.05 -1.07
CA LEU A 102 6.60 4.90 -2.25
C LEU A 102 7.19 6.26 -1.88
N ILE A 103 6.66 6.94 -0.85
CA ILE A 103 7.23 8.21 -0.37
C ILE A 103 8.69 8.00 0.05
N GLY A 104 8.99 6.96 0.82
CA GLY A 104 10.36 6.62 1.22
C GLY A 104 11.29 6.36 0.03
N ALA A 105 10.81 5.64 -1.00
CA ALA A 105 11.54 5.42 -2.24
C ALA A 105 11.84 6.74 -2.96
N THR A 106 10.84 7.63 -3.08
CA THR A 106 11.03 8.94 -3.72
C THR A 106 12.05 9.79 -2.99
N GLN A 107 12.04 9.80 -1.65
CA GLN A 107 13.04 10.52 -0.85
C GLN A 107 14.48 10.11 -1.17
N VAL A 108 14.73 8.80 -1.34
CA VAL A 108 16.06 8.29 -1.71
C VAL A 108 16.47 8.80 -3.10
N SER A 109 15.55 8.76 -4.06
CA SER A 109 15.84 9.16 -5.46
C SER A 109 15.94 10.68 -5.68
N THR A 110 15.41 11.50 -4.77
CA THR A 110 15.35 12.97 -4.95
C THR A 110 16.13 13.75 -3.89
N GLY A 111 17.01 13.09 -3.11
CA GLY A 111 17.87 13.77 -2.14
C GLY A 111 17.15 14.29 -0.89
N TYR A 112 16.11 13.61 -0.42
CA TYR A 112 15.43 13.87 0.86
C TYR A 112 14.92 15.32 1.07
N PRO A 113 14.17 15.91 0.13
CA PRO A 113 13.65 17.26 0.28
C PRO A 113 12.69 17.35 1.49
N LEU A 114 12.61 18.55 2.09
CA LEU A 114 11.86 18.76 3.33
C LEU A 114 10.40 18.33 3.24
N HIS A 115 9.71 18.65 2.14
CA HIS A 115 8.29 18.33 1.97
C HIS A 115 8.04 16.81 1.98
N LEU A 116 8.90 16.00 1.35
CA LEU A 116 8.76 14.54 1.39
C LEU A 116 9.10 13.97 2.77
N ARG A 117 10.07 14.53 3.50
CA ARG A 117 10.36 14.13 4.89
C ARG A 117 9.17 14.38 5.82
N VAL A 118 8.54 15.55 5.68
CA VAL A 118 7.33 15.91 6.45
C VAL A 118 6.17 15.00 6.05
N LEU A 119 5.94 14.81 4.74
CA LEU A 119 4.87 13.94 4.24
C LEU A 119 5.04 12.52 4.77
N HIS A 120 6.24 11.93 4.67
CA HIS A 120 6.55 10.61 5.20
C HIS A 120 6.28 10.53 6.71
N ALA A 121 6.71 11.53 7.50
CA ALA A 121 6.47 11.53 8.94
C ALA A 121 4.98 11.59 9.30
N LEU A 122 4.21 12.48 8.67
CA LEU A 122 2.77 12.64 8.95
C LEU A 122 1.98 11.39 8.54
N THR A 123 2.27 10.85 7.37
CA THR A 123 1.56 9.68 6.85
C THR A 123 1.95 8.39 7.58
N ALA A 124 3.16 8.31 8.16
CA ALA A 124 3.52 7.26 9.13
C ALA A 124 2.68 7.33 10.41
N VAL A 125 2.39 8.52 10.94
CA VAL A 125 1.46 8.68 12.09
C VAL A 125 0.07 8.19 11.73
N SER A 126 -0.46 8.59 10.56
CA SER A 126 -1.76 8.11 10.07
C SER A 126 -1.82 6.59 9.95
N LEU A 127 -0.76 5.97 9.44
CA LEU A 127 -0.64 4.52 9.36
C LEU A 127 -0.69 3.86 10.75
N TRP A 128 0.03 4.39 11.75
CA TRP A 128 0.01 3.87 13.12
C TRP A 128 -1.36 3.98 13.78
N ILE A 129 -2.07 5.09 13.57
CA ILE A 129 -3.47 5.25 14.03
C ILE A 129 -4.36 4.17 13.39
N GLY A 130 -4.24 3.97 12.07
CA GLY A 130 -5.01 2.95 11.36
C GLY A 130 -4.70 1.53 11.83
N LEU A 131 -3.43 1.20 12.06
CA LEU A 131 -3.00 -0.11 12.57
C LEU A 131 -3.49 -0.35 14.00
N ALA A 132 -3.44 0.66 14.87
CA ALA A 132 -3.98 0.56 16.22
C ALA A 132 -5.50 0.35 16.20
N ALA A 133 -6.22 1.07 15.34
CA ALA A 133 -7.65 0.86 15.12
C ALA A 133 -7.95 -0.56 14.62
N LEU A 134 -7.17 -1.06 13.65
CA LEU A 134 -7.35 -2.43 13.13
C LEU A 134 -7.08 -3.48 14.19
N ALA A 135 -6.00 -3.33 14.96
CA ALA A 135 -5.67 -4.22 16.07
C ALA A 135 -6.80 -4.24 17.09
N TYR A 136 -7.28 -3.07 17.52
CA TYR A 136 -8.39 -2.95 18.46
C TYR A 136 -9.66 -3.63 17.93
N VAL A 137 -10.10 -3.31 16.72
CA VAL A 137 -11.32 -3.89 16.12
C VAL A 137 -11.17 -5.40 15.95
N SER A 138 -9.99 -5.89 15.57
CA SER A 138 -9.74 -7.33 15.40
C SER A 138 -9.92 -8.10 16.72
N VAL A 139 -9.48 -7.54 17.85
CA VAL A 139 -9.63 -8.13 19.18
C VAL A 139 -11.07 -8.00 19.68
N ALA A 140 -11.69 -6.85 19.45
CA ALA A 140 -13.02 -6.52 19.94
C ALA A 140 -14.13 -7.32 19.23
N ARG A 141 -13.96 -7.60 17.92
CA ARG A 141 -14.90 -8.40 17.12
C ARG A 141 -14.59 -9.89 17.12
N ALA A 142 -13.32 -10.28 17.30
CA ALA A 142 -12.88 -11.68 17.29
C ALA A 142 -13.46 -12.50 16.11
N PRO A 143 -13.22 -12.08 14.86
CA PRO A 143 -13.95 -12.57 13.71
C PRO A 143 -13.60 -14.05 13.42
N THR A 144 -14.61 -14.84 13.06
CA THR A 144 -14.40 -16.22 12.62
C THR A 144 -14.14 -16.26 11.11
N PRO A 145 -13.13 -17.04 10.65
CA PRO A 145 -12.89 -17.18 9.23
C PRO A 145 -14.08 -17.87 8.55
N ARG A 146 -14.47 -17.36 7.38
CA ARG A 146 -15.46 -18.00 6.50
C ARG A 146 -14.77 -18.55 5.26
N ASP A 147 -15.16 -19.74 4.84
CA ASP A 147 -14.71 -20.32 3.58
C ASP A 147 -15.73 -20.07 2.48
N TYR A 148 -15.23 -19.74 1.29
CA TYR A 148 -16.05 -19.45 0.12
C TYR A 148 -15.73 -20.43 -1.01
N PRO A 149 -16.74 -20.83 -1.82
CA PRO A 149 -16.54 -21.78 -2.90
C PRO A 149 -15.52 -21.25 -3.91
N ALA A 150 -14.63 -22.14 -4.36
CA ALA A 150 -13.66 -21.83 -5.38
C ALA A 150 -14.34 -21.71 -6.75
N VAL A 151 -14.29 -20.53 -7.36
CA VAL A 151 -14.65 -20.34 -8.78
C VAL A 151 -13.41 -20.41 -9.66
N GLY A 152 -13.57 -20.99 -10.86
CA GLY A 152 -12.52 -21.12 -11.86
C GLY A 152 -11.99 -19.77 -12.36
N PHE A 153 -10.78 -19.77 -12.92
CA PHE A 153 -10.11 -18.54 -13.36
C PHE A 153 -10.83 -17.82 -14.51
N ARG A 154 -11.29 -18.57 -15.53
CA ARG A 154 -11.93 -17.98 -16.72
C ARG A 154 -13.23 -17.22 -16.42
N PRO A 155 -14.21 -17.79 -15.68
CA PRO A 155 -15.41 -17.05 -15.27
C PRO A 155 -15.04 -15.81 -14.45
N ARG A 156 -14.19 -15.97 -13.42
CA ARG A 156 -13.76 -14.89 -12.54
C ARG A 156 -13.12 -13.73 -13.30
N PHE A 157 -12.28 -14.02 -14.29
CA PHE A 157 -11.64 -12.98 -15.11
C PHE A 157 -12.65 -12.23 -15.99
N LYS A 158 -13.60 -12.94 -16.60
CA LYS A 158 -14.69 -12.31 -17.36
C LYS A 158 -15.56 -11.43 -16.46
N ASP A 159 -15.87 -11.90 -15.25
CA ASP A 159 -16.65 -11.13 -14.28
C ASP A 159 -15.92 -9.84 -13.90
N PHE A 160 -14.62 -9.91 -13.60
CA PHE A 160 -13.81 -8.71 -13.32
C PHE A 160 -13.83 -7.71 -14.48
N LEU A 161 -13.60 -8.16 -15.73
CA LEU A 161 -13.63 -7.26 -16.88
C LEU A 161 -15.02 -6.64 -17.09
N THR A 162 -16.07 -7.42 -16.93
CA THR A 162 -17.45 -6.94 -17.08
C THR A 162 -17.79 -5.89 -16.02
N LEU A 163 -17.36 -6.11 -14.77
CA LEU A 163 -17.56 -5.18 -13.65
C LEU A 163 -16.81 -3.85 -13.82
N THR A 164 -15.70 -3.82 -14.55
CA THR A 164 -15.01 -2.55 -14.83
C THR A 164 -15.79 -1.59 -15.74
N LYS A 165 -16.87 -2.05 -16.40
CA LYS A 165 -17.67 -1.25 -17.35
C LYS A 165 -16.77 -0.59 -18.41
N PRO A 166 -16.11 -1.38 -19.29
CA PRO A 166 -15.01 -0.91 -20.13
C PRO A 166 -15.37 0.26 -21.06
N VAL A 167 -16.62 0.33 -21.52
CA VAL A 167 -17.10 1.45 -22.35
C VAL A 167 -17.11 2.76 -21.56
N VAL A 168 -17.59 2.75 -20.31
CA VAL A 168 -17.60 3.94 -19.44
C VAL A 168 -16.17 4.38 -19.13
N VAL A 169 -15.29 3.43 -18.79
CA VAL A 169 -13.87 3.73 -18.55
C VAL A 169 -13.21 4.33 -19.79
N LEU A 170 -13.48 3.81 -20.98
CA LEU A 170 -12.92 4.36 -22.22
C LEU A 170 -13.38 5.80 -22.48
N LEU A 171 -14.66 6.11 -22.23
CA LEU A 171 -15.18 7.48 -22.34
C LEU A 171 -14.49 8.43 -21.34
N LEU A 172 -14.24 7.97 -20.12
CA LEU A 172 -13.50 8.75 -19.11
C LEU A 172 -12.02 8.95 -19.49
N LEU A 173 -11.39 7.96 -20.13
CA LEU A 173 -10.02 8.08 -20.61
C LEU A 173 -9.90 9.04 -21.80
N ALA A 174 -10.89 9.04 -22.69
CA ALA A 174 -10.95 9.98 -23.80
C ALA A 174 -11.05 11.45 -23.33
N THR A 175 -11.83 11.71 -22.28
CA THR A 175 -11.87 13.05 -21.67
C THR A 175 -10.57 13.37 -20.95
N THR A 176 -9.97 12.39 -20.26
CA THR A 176 -8.67 12.55 -19.58
C THR A 176 -7.56 12.97 -20.55
N ILE A 177 -7.42 12.30 -21.70
CA ILE A 177 -6.40 12.68 -22.70
C ILE A 177 -6.69 14.06 -23.30
N THR A 178 -7.96 14.40 -23.53
CA THR A 178 -8.35 15.70 -24.07
C THR A 178 -7.94 16.84 -23.13
N VAL A 179 -8.23 16.70 -21.84
CA VAL A 179 -7.83 17.68 -20.82
C VAL A 179 -6.31 17.74 -20.67
N LEU A 180 -5.63 16.58 -20.72
CA LEU A 180 -4.17 16.52 -20.63
C LEU A 180 -3.49 17.26 -21.79
N VAL A 181 -3.94 17.06 -23.03
CA VAL A 181 -3.43 17.75 -24.23
C VAL A 181 -3.71 19.25 -24.15
N ALA A 182 -4.92 19.64 -23.76
CA ALA A 182 -5.31 21.04 -23.63
C ALA A 182 -4.47 21.77 -22.55
N GLY A 183 -4.28 21.15 -21.37
CA GLY A 183 -3.51 21.73 -20.27
C GLY A 183 -2.00 21.76 -20.51
N TRP A 184 -1.47 20.83 -21.31
CA TRP A 184 -0.07 20.81 -21.70
C TRP A 184 0.28 21.85 -22.78
N GLY A 185 -0.71 22.29 -23.57
CA GLY A 185 -0.49 23.19 -24.71
C GLY A 185 0.04 22.50 -25.96
N GLY A 186 -0.23 21.18 -26.11
CA GLY A 186 0.26 20.35 -27.20
C GLY A 186 0.26 18.87 -26.82
N TRP A 187 0.89 18.02 -27.63
CA TRP A 187 1.01 16.59 -27.31
C TRP A 187 2.03 16.35 -26.19
N PRO A 188 1.63 15.77 -25.04
CA PRO A 188 2.57 15.46 -23.97
C PRO A 188 3.49 14.28 -24.31
N PRO A 189 4.61 14.10 -23.59
CA PRO A 189 5.48 12.94 -23.75
C PRO A 189 4.72 11.62 -23.56
N PHE A 190 5.00 10.62 -24.40
CA PHE A 190 4.32 9.32 -24.39
C PHE A 190 4.26 8.68 -22.99
N ASN A 191 5.37 8.73 -22.25
CA ASN A 191 5.45 8.16 -20.91
C ASN A 191 4.43 8.80 -19.95
N LEU A 192 4.25 10.12 -20.00
CA LEU A 192 3.28 10.82 -19.17
C LEU A 192 1.86 10.39 -19.53
N VAL A 193 1.52 10.40 -20.82
CA VAL A 193 0.20 9.97 -21.32
C VAL A 193 -0.10 8.53 -20.90
N LEU A 194 0.86 7.61 -21.08
CA LEU A 194 0.69 6.20 -20.74
C LEU A 194 0.38 6.01 -19.26
N TRP A 195 1.19 6.59 -18.36
CA TRP A 195 0.96 6.44 -16.91
C TRP A 195 -0.30 7.13 -16.43
N THR A 196 -0.65 8.29 -17.01
CA THR A 196 -1.90 8.99 -16.69
C THR A 196 -3.12 8.16 -17.10
N LEU A 197 -3.13 7.61 -18.32
CA LEU A 197 -4.26 6.79 -18.79
C LEU A 197 -4.33 5.45 -18.08
N LEU A 198 -3.20 4.79 -17.82
CA LEU A 198 -3.19 3.53 -17.08
C LEU A 198 -3.70 3.74 -15.65
N GLY A 199 -3.22 4.78 -14.95
CA GLY A 199 -3.69 5.12 -13.61
C GLY A 199 -5.19 5.47 -13.60
N GLY A 200 -5.64 6.26 -14.57
CA GLY A 200 -7.05 6.60 -14.75
C GLY A 200 -7.92 5.37 -15.01
N ALA A 201 -7.45 4.43 -15.83
CA ALA A 201 -8.17 3.21 -16.16
C ALA A 201 -8.34 2.31 -14.92
N LEU A 202 -7.26 2.14 -14.15
CA LEU A 202 -7.26 1.36 -12.91
C LEU A 202 -8.17 1.98 -11.85
N ALA A 203 -8.12 3.30 -11.68
CA ALA A 203 -8.97 4.03 -10.73
C ALA A 203 -10.45 3.97 -11.11
N ALA A 204 -10.79 4.28 -12.36
CA ALA A 204 -12.17 4.29 -12.86
C ALA A 204 -12.77 2.88 -12.91
N GLY A 205 -11.99 1.89 -13.37
CA GLY A 205 -12.40 0.49 -13.40
C GLY A 205 -12.61 -0.07 -12.00
N GLY A 206 -11.72 0.23 -11.06
CA GLY A 206 -11.86 -0.16 -9.65
C GLY A 206 -13.10 0.45 -9.00
N SER A 207 -13.35 1.74 -9.20
CA SER A 207 -14.56 2.41 -8.70
C SER A 207 -15.84 1.82 -9.32
N SER A 208 -15.84 1.51 -10.62
CA SER A 208 -16.98 0.91 -11.32
C SER A 208 -17.29 -0.50 -10.85
N ALA A 209 -16.28 -1.26 -10.42
CA ALA A 209 -16.46 -2.61 -9.89
C ALA A 209 -17.05 -2.63 -8.47
N LEU A 210 -16.99 -1.50 -7.75
CA LEU A 210 -17.58 -1.35 -6.41
C LEU A 210 -19.01 -0.76 -6.42
N ASN A 211 -19.45 -0.19 -7.54
CA ASN A 211 -20.71 0.56 -7.70
C ASN A 211 -21.67 -0.11 -8.70
#